data_AF-A0A7J2YTT6-F1
#
_entry.id   AF-A0A7J2YTT6-F1
#
_cell.length_a   1.000
_cell.length_b   1.000
_cell.length_c   1.000
_cell.angle_alpha   90.00
_cell.angle_beta   90.00
_cell.angle_gamma   90.00
#
_symmetry.space_group_name_H-M   'P 1'
#
loop_
_entity.id
_entity.type
_entity.pdbx_description
1 polymer ?
#
loop_
_entity_poly.entity_id
_entity_poly.type
_entity_poly.pdbx_seq_one_letter_code
_entity_poly.pdbx_strand_id
1 'polypeptide(L)'
;MTEKARAPAEVLKKIKSRGYWEVIIRPNQFKENRINDISTCLKIMESNAVKFRGWDYPHIDHNPPPYIGIDYVESTVDWGMYKEFWRFYQSGQFVHYFGCHEDWFEEQVTIFGRSEYSKIKPFTILEVIMTLYTMTEVYEFASRLAKQNIFNGTLSISTNLHGMNNRALTFFEIGRSLVRGYICRIDEIPRKQEISVETLLDKKREIALDETIEILKRFNWMSASKEILKEDQRKLIEGRF
;
A
#
# COMPACT_ATOMS: atom_id res chain seq x y z
N MET A 1 7.88 -1.44 -27.16
CA MET A 1 8.72 -0.29 -26.81
C MET A 1 9.19 -0.51 -25.39
N THR A 2 10.47 -0.78 -25.19
CA THR A 2 11.07 -0.90 -23.86
C THR A 2 11.14 0.49 -23.26
N GLU A 3 10.24 0.78 -22.31
CA GLU A 3 10.34 1.97 -21.49
C GLU A 3 11.67 1.89 -20.74
N LYS A 4 12.56 2.88 -20.94
CA LYS A 4 13.84 2.92 -20.21
C LYS A 4 13.51 2.93 -18.72
N ALA A 5 14.16 2.06 -17.94
CA ALA A 5 14.07 2.07 -16.49
C ALA A 5 14.36 3.50 -15.99
N ARG A 6 13.37 4.12 -15.34
CA ARG A 6 13.50 5.47 -14.80
C ARG A 6 14.35 5.41 -13.54
N ALA A 7 15.14 6.46 -13.29
CA ALA A 7 15.90 6.55 -12.05
C ALA A 7 14.95 6.54 -10.84
N PRO A 8 15.31 5.88 -9.72
CA PRO A 8 14.43 5.76 -8.55
C PRO A 8 13.92 7.11 -8.01
N ALA A 9 14.77 8.14 -8.04
CA ALA A 9 14.39 9.50 -7.64
C ALA A 9 13.27 10.10 -8.51
N GLU A 10 13.26 9.81 -9.82
CA GLU A 10 12.22 10.27 -10.74
C GLU A 10 10.90 9.53 -10.51
N VAL A 11 10.95 8.22 -10.22
CA VAL A 11 9.76 7.43 -9.86
C VAL A 11 9.14 7.97 -8.57
N LEU A 12 9.97 8.20 -7.54
CA LEU A 12 9.50 8.75 -6.27
C LEU A 12 8.91 10.16 -6.43
N LYS A 13 9.55 11.01 -7.24
CA LYS A 13 9.02 12.35 -7.58
C LYS A 13 7.68 12.26 -8.29
N LYS A 14 7.53 11.31 -9.23
CA LYS A 14 6.27 11.07 -9.93
C LYS A 14 5.17 10.60 -8.96
N ILE A 15 5.45 9.65 -8.08
CA ILE A 15 4.51 9.20 -7.03
C ILE A 15 4.02 10.40 -6.21
N LYS A 16 4.96 11.21 -5.69
CA LYS A 16 4.66 12.39 -4.85
C LYS A 16 4.00 13.55 -5.58
N SER A 17 3.89 13.49 -6.92
CA SER A 17 3.20 14.51 -7.71
C SER A 17 1.67 14.37 -7.70
N ARG A 18 1.15 13.24 -7.22
CA ARG A 18 -0.28 12.92 -7.11
C ARG A 18 -0.62 12.43 -5.71
N GLY A 19 -1.80 11.85 -5.49
CA GLY A 19 -2.11 11.15 -4.24
C GLY A 19 -1.28 9.88 -4.11
N TYR A 20 -0.78 9.64 -2.91
CA TYR A 20 0.08 8.49 -2.65
C TYR A 20 0.00 8.03 -1.19
N TRP A 21 0.37 6.77 -1.01
CA TRP A 21 0.62 6.13 0.27
C TRP A 21 2.10 6.22 0.61
N GLU A 22 2.41 6.53 1.85
CA GLU A 22 3.71 6.32 2.50
C GLU A 22 3.53 5.28 3.61
N VAL A 23 4.16 4.13 3.45
CA VAL A 23 4.14 3.04 4.40
C VAL A 23 5.53 2.83 4.97
N ILE A 24 5.64 2.90 6.29
CA ILE A 24 6.89 2.65 7.02
C ILE A 24 6.63 1.58 8.07
N ILE A 25 7.32 0.45 7.96
CA ILE A 25 7.29 -0.63 8.95
C ILE A 25 8.69 -0.75 9.51
N ARG A 26 8.88 -0.59 10.82
CA ARG A 26 10.22 -0.63 11.42
C ARG A 26 10.23 -1.23 12.82
N PRO A 27 11.36 -1.85 13.23
CA PRO A 27 11.56 -2.19 14.63
C PRO A 27 11.55 -0.92 15.49
N ASN A 28 11.07 -1.02 16.72
CA ASN A 28 11.12 0.11 17.67
C ASN A 28 12.56 0.43 18.12
N GLN A 29 13.43 -0.59 18.16
CA GLN A 29 14.84 -0.42 18.45
C GLN A 29 15.68 -0.50 17.17
N PHE A 30 16.37 0.59 16.85
CA PHE A 30 17.32 0.61 15.74
C PHE A 30 18.52 -0.29 16.03
N LYS A 31 18.88 -1.11 15.04
CA LYS A 31 20.13 -1.87 14.99
C LYS A 31 20.53 -1.95 13.53
N GLU A 32 21.62 -1.31 13.15
CA GLU A 32 22.09 -1.20 11.76
C GLU A 32 22.23 -2.57 11.10
N ASN A 33 23.04 -3.45 11.69
CA ASN A 33 23.26 -4.82 11.22
C ASN A 33 22.31 -5.80 11.91
N ARG A 34 21.01 -5.55 11.80
CA ARG A 34 20.00 -6.48 12.33
C ARG A 34 19.88 -7.72 11.45
N ILE A 35 19.91 -7.52 10.14
CA ILE A 35 20.01 -8.54 9.11
C ILE A 35 21.46 -8.48 8.60
N ASN A 36 22.26 -9.48 8.95
CA ASN A 36 23.72 -9.43 8.73
C ASN A 36 24.13 -9.47 7.25
N ASP A 37 23.30 -10.06 6.40
CA ASP A 37 23.61 -10.26 4.98
C ASP A 37 22.56 -9.58 4.10
N ILE A 38 23.00 -8.72 3.18
CA ILE A 38 22.13 -8.00 2.27
C ILE A 38 21.34 -8.94 1.35
N SER A 39 21.89 -10.10 0.98
CA SER A 39 21.15 -11.10 0.18
C SER A 39 19.95 -11.67 0.93
N THR A 40 20.02 -11.69 2.27
CA THR A 40 18.91 -12.10 3.13
C THR A 40 17.78 -11.08 3.09
N CYS A 41 18.07 -9.79 2.90
CA CYS A 41 17.04 -8.76 2.74
C CYS A 41 16.17 -9.03 1.51
N LEU A 42 16.80 -9.33 0.36
CA LEU A 42 16.06 -9.67 -0.86
C LEU A 42 15.19 -10.92 -0.68
N LYS A 43 15.75 -11.99 -0.10
CA LYS A 43 15.00 -13.24 0.20
C LYS A 43 13.81 -13.01 1.12
N ILE A 44 13.97 -12.15 2.13
CA ILE A 44 12.86 -11.76 3.02
C ILE A 44 11.76 -11.08 2.20
N MET A 45 12.10 -10.14 1.32
CA MET A 45 11.10 -9.48 0.48
C MET A 45 10.37 -10.49 -0.41
N GLU A 46 11.11 -11.31 -1.16
CA GLU A 46 10.55 -12.29 -2.10
C GLU A 46 9.64 -13.33 -1.44
N SER A 47 10.04 -13.84 -0.28
CA SER A 47 9.28 -14.87 0.44
C SER A 47 8.07 -14.34 1.20
N ASN A 48 7.99 -13.02 1.45
CA ASN A 48 6.93 -12.43 2.26
C ASN A 48 5.95 -11.55 1.46
N ALA A 49 6.20 -11.28 0.18
CA ALA A 49 5.26 -10.57 -0.70
C ALA A 49 3.85 -11.19 -0.67
N VAL A 50 2.84 -10.34 -0.52
CA VAL A 50 1.43 -10.70 -0.42
C VAL A 50 0.82 -10.80 -1.81
N LYS A 51 0.18 -11.92 -2.12
CA LYS A 51 -0.34 -12.24 -3.47
C LYS A 51 -1.84 -12.49 -3.45
N PHE A 52 -2.59 -11.63 -2.75
CA PHE A 52 -4.05 -11.75 -2.72
C PHE A 52 -4.68 -11.37 -4.06
N ARG A 53 -4.01 -10.53 -4.85
CA ARG A 53 -4.49 -10.05 -6.14
C ARG A 53 -3.52 -10.39 -7.26
N GLY A 54 -3.89 -10.03 -8.50
CA GLY A 54 -3.02 -10.21 -9.67
C GLY A 54 -1.74 -9.37 -9.65
N TRP A 55 -1.65 -8.42 -8.72
CA TRP A 55 -0.46 -7.62 -8.42
C TRP A 55 -0.08 -7.86 -6.96
N ASP A 56 1.18 -8.19 -6.70
CA ASP A 56 1.68 -8.48 -5.37
C ASP A 56 2.00 -7.21 -4.56
N TYR A 57 2.02 -7.34 -3.24
CA TYR A 57 2.33 -6.25 -2.32
C TYR A 57 3.46 -6.64 -1.33
N PRO A 58 4.55 -5.85 -1.24
CA PRO A 58 4.95 -4.88 -2.26
C PRO A 58 5.31 -5.59 -3.57
N HIS A 59 5.20 -4.89 -4.70
CA HIS A 59 5.56 -5.50 -5.99
C HIS A 59 7.06 -5.70 -6.13
N ILE A 60 7.49 -6.91 -6.45
CA ILE A 60 8.89 -7.20 -6.71
C ILE A 60 9.07 -7.36 -8.22
N ASP A 61 9.56 -6.30 -8.87
CA ASP A 61 9.91 -6.40 -10.28
C ASP A 61 11.19 -7.25 -10.43
N HIS A 62 11.13 -8.23 -11.33
CA HIS A 62 12.27 -9.07 -11.69
C HIS A 62 12.91 -8.63 -13.01
N ASN A 63 12.34 -7.63 -13.68
CA ASN A 63 12.82 -7.10 -14.95
C ASN A 63 12.56 -5.58 -15.07
N PRO A 64 13.44 -4.73 -14.50
CA PRO A 64 14.74 -5.07 -13.92
C PRO A 64 14.64 -5.68 -12.51
N PRO A 65 15.59 -6.53 -12.10
CA PRO A 65 15.63 -7.04 -10.74
C PRO A 65 15.86 -5.92 -9.71
N PRO A 66 15.54 -6.16 -8.42
CA PRO A 66 15.77 -5.17 -7.37
C PRO A 66 17.24 -4.75 -7.28
N TYR A 67 17.46 -3.46 -7.04
CA TYR A 67 18.78 -2.87 -6.86
C TYR A 67 19.30 -3.11 -5.44
N ILE A 68 20.60 -3.36 -5.32
CA ILE A 68 21.29 -3.54 -4.04
C ILE A 68 22.11 -2.28 -3.74
N GLY A 69 21.74 -1.58 -2.66
CA GLY A 69 22.48 -0.45 -2.09
C GLY A 69 23.51 -0.89 -1.05
N ILE A 70 23.99 0.08 -0.25
CA ILE A 70 24.98 -0.18 0.81
C ILE A 70 24.40 -1.08 1.90
N ASP A 71 23.21 -0.73 2.39
CA ASP A 71 22.52 -1.38 3.51
C ASP A 71 21.04 -1.65 3.19
N TYR A 72 20.64 -1.59 1.92
CA TYR A 72 19.25 -1.77 1.49
C TYR A 72 19.10 -2.51 0.17
N VAL A 73 17.93 -3.11 -0.02
CA VAL A 73 17.43 -3.56 -1.32
C VAL A 73 16.26 -2.67 -1.74
N GLU A 74 16.15 -2.37 -3.03
CA GLU A 74 15.18 -1.42 -3.58
C GLU A 74 14.54 -1.97 -4.86
N SER A 75 13.24 -1.71 -5.05
CA SER A 75 12.61 -1.86 -6.36
C SER A 75 11.69 -0.68 -6.65
N THR A 76 11.49 -0.43 -7.94
CA THR A 76 10.66 0.67 -8.44
C THR A 76 9.84 0.22 -9.61
N VAL A 77 8.59 0.69 -9.68
CA VAL A 77 7.67 0.44 -10.77
C VAL A 77 7.11 1.77 -11.26
N ASP A 78 7.09 1.94 -12.58
CA ASP A 78 6.33 2.98 -13.25
C ASP A 78 5.63 2.39 -14.46
N TRP A 79 4.50 1.69 -14.21
CA TRP A 79 3.77 0.96 -15.25
C TRP A 79 2.26 1.16 -15.13
N GLY A 80 1.64 1.78 -16.14
CA GLY A 80 0.20 2.01 -16.16
C GLY A 80 -0.28 2.75 -14.91
N MET A 81 -1.25 2.20 -14.18
CA MET A 81 -1.69 2.77 -12.89
C MET A 81 -0.78 2.49 -11.69
N TYR A 82 0.20 1.57 -11.83
CA TYR A 82 1.09 1.15 -10.76
C TYR A 82 2.34 2.04 -10.74
N LYS A 83 2.45 2.85 -9.69
CA LYS A 83 3.63 3.67 -9.40
C LYS A 83 4.12 3.28 -8.01
N GLU A 84 5.26 2.62 -7.93
CA GLU A 84 5.78 2.10 -6.66
C GLU A 84 7.28 2.36 -6.51
N PHE A 85 7.69 2.58 -5.27
CA PHE A 85 9.06 2.62 -4.84
C PHE A 85 9.11 2.01 -3.46
N TRP A 86 9.94 1.01 -3.22
CA TRP A 86 10.19 0.54 -1.87
C TRP A 86 11.66 0.28 -1.60
N ARG A 87 12.03 0.36 -0.32
CA ARG A 87 13.32 -0.02 0.22
C ARG A 87 13.14 -0.90 1.45
N PHE A 88 13.97 -1.93 1.55
CA PHE A 88 14.11 -2.73 2.75
C PHE A 88 15.57 -2.72 3.21
N TYR A 89 15.79 -2.24 4.43
CA TYR A 89 17.12 -2.01 5.00
C TYR A 89 17.57 -3.19 5.87
N GLN A 90 18.88 -3.39 6.01
CA GLN A 90 19.47 -4.35 6.94
C GLN A 90 19.07 -4.08 8.40
N SER A 91 18.62 -2.87 8.71
CA SER A 91 18.06 -2.51 10.01
C SER A 91 16.69 -3.14 10.31
N GLY A 92 16.07 -3.79 9.32
CA GLY A 92 14.71 -4.33 9.37
C GLY A 92 13.62 -3.30 9.06
N GLN A 93 13.99 -2.08 8.71
CA GLN A 93 13.04 -1.06 8.27
C GLN A 93 12.63 -1.31 6.81
N PHE A 94 11.32 -1.27 6.56
CA PHE A 94 10.71 -1.22 5.26
C PHE A 94 10.08 0.15 5.02
N VAL A 95 10.31 0.72 3.85
CA VAL A 95 9.72 1.98 3.39
C VAL A 95 9.11 1.75 2.02
N HIS A 96 7.87 2.17 1.81
CA HIS A 96 7.17 2.02 0.53
C HIS A 96 6.35 3.26 0.24
N TYR A 97 6.57 3.80 -0.95
CA TYR A 97 5.77 4.87 -1.53
C TYR A 97 5.06 4.29 -2.73
N PHE A 98 3.75 4.47 -2.82
CA PHE A 98 3.00 4.07 -4.00
C PHE A 98 1.80 4.96 -4.26
N GLY A 99 1.49 5.18 -5.53
CA GLY A 99 0.40 6.07 -5.94
C GLY A 99 -0.99 5.51 -5.61
N CYS A 100 -1.95 6.39 -5.36
CA CYS A 100 -3.36 6.03 -5.46
C CYS A 100 -3.66 5.64 -6.92
N HIS A 101 -4.09 4.40 -7.19
CA HIS A 101 -4.26 3.92 -8.56
C HIS A 101 -5.21 4.80 -9.40
N GLU A 102 -6.23 5.35 -8.75
CA GLU A 102 -7.25 6.19 -9.35
C GLU A 102 -6.68 7.46 -9.99
N ASP A 103 -5.54 7.92 -9.47
CA ASP A 103 -4.85 9.07 -10.02
C ASP A 103 -4.10 8.77 -11.30
N TRP A 104 -3.91 7.50 -11.66
CA TRP A 104 -3.08 7.08 -12.79
C TRP A 104 -3.87 6.30 -13.85
N PHE A 105 -5.20 6.24 -13.74
CA PHE A 105 -6.04 5.52 -14.71
C PHE A 105 -5.93 6.03 -16.15
N GLU A 106 -5.58 7.30 -16.35
CA GLU A 106 -5.32 7.83 -17.70
C GLU A 106 -4.09 7.19 -18.38
N GLU A 107 -3.12 6.73 -17.58
CA GLU A 107 -1.92 6.03 -18.04
C GLU A 107 -2.19 4.53 -18.25
N GLN A 108 -3.33 4.01 -17.78
CA GLN A 108 -3.70 2.61 -17.94
C GLN A 108 -4.21 2.33 -19.36
N VAL A 109 -3.35 1.73 -20.18
CA VAL A 109 -3.66 1.31 -21.56
C VAL A 109 -3.62 -0.21 -21.63
N THR A 110 -4.71 -0.82 -22.09
CA THR A 110 -4.81 -2.26 -22.34
C THR A 110 -4.73 -2.56 -23.84
N ILE A 111 -4.66 -3.85 -24.21
CA ILE A 111 -4.75 -4.27 -25.62
C ILE A 111 -6.07 -3.84 -26.29
N PHE A 112 -7.12 -3.55 -25.50
CA PHE A 112 -8.42 -3.06 -25.97
C PHE A 112 -8.52 -1.53 -25.95
N GLY A 113 -7.40 -0.84 -25.74
CA GLY A 113 -7.35 0.62 -25.62
C GLY A 113 -7.43 1.10 -24.17
N ARG A 114 -7.78 2.38 -24.00
CA ARG A 114 -7.88 3.03 -22.68
C ARG A 114 -9.04 2.45 -21.88
N SER A 115 -8.82 2.21 -20.59
CA SER A 115 -9.86 1.80 -19.66
C SER A 115 -10.99 2.84 -19.60
N GLU A 116 -12.23 2.43 -19.31
CA GLU A 116 -13.33 3.35 -19.01
C GLU A 116 -13.01 4.29 -17.84
N TYR A 117 -12.17 3.83 -16.91
CA TYR A 117 -11.67 4.61 -15.79
C TYR A 117 -10.70 5.72 -16.20
N SER A 118 -10.20 5.74 -17.44
CA SER A 118 -9.31 6.81 -17.93
C SER A 118 -9.96 8.21 -17.97
N LYS A 119 -11.29 8.28 -17.82
CA LYS A 119 -12.02 9.55 -17.69
C LYS A 119 -11.96 10.14 -16.28
N ILE A 120 -11.61 9.33 -15.29
CA ILE A 120 -11.44 9.77 -13.91
C ILE A 120 -10.18 10.63 -13.84
N LYS A 121 -10.34 11.87 -13.40
CA LYS A 121 -9.23 12.80 -13.28
C LYS A 121 -8.46 12.54 -11.99
N PRO A 122 -7.13 12.77 -11.97
CA PRO A 122 -6.36 12.74 -10.73
C PRO A 122 -6.95 13.65 -9.64
N PHE A 123 -6.74 13.30 -8.37
CA PHE A 123 -7.21 14.04 -7.19
C PHE A 123 -8.73 14.15 -7.03
N THR A 124 -9.51 13.38 -7.77
CA THR A 124 -10.98 13.48 -7.69
C THR A 124 -11.61 12.46 -6.76
N ILE A 125 -11.05 11.25 -6.67
CA ILE A 125 -11.66 10.16 -5.92
C ILE A 125 -10.65 9.34 -5.11
N LEU A 126 -11.19 8.57 -4.17
CA LEU A 126 -10.53 7.44 -3.51
C LEU A 126 -11.53 6.27 -3.47
N GLU A 127 -11.15 5.10 -3.97
CA GLU A 127 -12.03 3.94 -4.01
C GLU A 127 -11.95 3.16 -2.69
N VAL A 128 -13.13 2.87 -2.13
CA VAL A 128 -13.27 2.33 -0.76
C VAL A 128 -12.70 0.91 -0.63
N ILE A 129 -12.97 0.03 -1.58
CA ILE A 129 -12.55 -1.37 -1.56
C ILE A 129 -11.06 -1.50 -1.79
N MET A 130 -10.49 -0.72 -2.70
CA MET A 130 -9.06 -0.63 -2.97
C MET A 130 -8.32 -0.10 -1.75
N THR A 131 -8.89 0.87 -1.02
CA THR A 131 -8.35 1.34 0.27
C THR A 131 -8.32 0.20 1.29
N LEU A 132 -9.44 -0.52 1.45
CA LEU A 132 -9.51 -1.69 2.34
C LEU A 132 -8.49 -2.77 1.96
N TYR A 133 -8.37 -3.07 0.67
CA TYR A 133 -7.49 -4.12 0.16
C TYR A 133 -6.02 -3.75 0.36
N THR A 134 -5.66 -2.50 0.07
CA THR A 134 -4.33 -1.95 0.33
C THR A 134 -3.96 -2.09 1.81
N MET A 135 -4.83 -1.63 2.71
CA MET A 135 -4.57 -1.74 4.16
C MET A 135 -4.49 -3.20 4.61
N THR A 136 -5.33 -4.09 4.07
CA THR A 136 -5.26 -5.52 4.38
C THR A 136 -3.93 -6.13 3.96
N GLU A 137 -3.44 -5.80 2.76
CA GLU A 137 -2.15 -6.29 2.25
C GLU A 137 -0.97 -5.71 3.04
N VAL A 138 -1.01 -4.42 3.42
CA VAL A 138 0.01 -3.78 4.27
C VAL A 138 0.18 -4.52 5.59
N TYR A 139 -0.92 -4.79 6.30
CA TYR A 139 -0.88 -5.43 7.60
C TYR A 139 -0.59 -6.95 7.51
N GLU A 140 -1.01 -7.60 6.42
CA GLU A 140 -0.58 -8.97 6.12
C GLU A 140 0.93 -9.03 5.89
N PHE A 141 1.47 -8.12 5.08
CA PHE A 141 2.91 -8.03 4.82
C PHE A 141 3.69 -7.75 6.11
N ALA A 142 3.26 -6.79 6.91
CA ALA A 142 3.86 -6.50 8.21
C ALA A 142 3.86 -7.73 9.14
N SER A 143 2.76 -8.49 9.16
CA SER A 143 2.66 -9.73 9.93
C SER A 143 3.62 -10.81 9.43
N ARG A 144 3.80 -10.94 8.12
CA ARG A 144 4.77 -11.86 7.51
C ARG A 144 6.21 -11.48 7.84
N LEU A 145 6.55 -10.20 7.75
CA LEU A 145 7.85 -9.69 8.23
C LEU A 145 8.05 -9.98 9.72
N ALA A 146 7.01 -9.84 10.54
CA ALA A 146 7.12 -10.10 11.97
C ALA A 146 7.45 -11.56 12.29
N LYS A 147 6.99 -12.51 11.48
CA LYS A 147 7.34 -13.94 11.60
C LYS A 147 8.82 -14.22 11.31
N GLN A 148 9.52 -13.30 10.63
CA GLN A 148 10.97 -13.40 10.40
C GLN A 148 11.79 -13.04 11.65
N ASN A 149 11.15 -12.72 12.78
CA ASN A 149 11.78 -12.36 14.05
C ASN A 149 12.70 -11.14 13.99
N ILE A 150 12.47 -10.23 13.02
CA ILE A 150 13.29 -9.02 12.86
C ILE A 150 12.87 -7.88 13.81
N PHE A 151 11.70 -7.93 14.48
CA PHE A 151 11.22 -6.77 15.26
C PHE A 151 11.50 -6.81 16.78
N ASN A 152 12.12 -7.87 17.33
CA ASN A 152 12.36 -8.01 18.78
C ASN A 152 11.10 -7.77 19.65
N GLY A 153 9.93 -8.25 19.21
CA GLY A 153 8.69 -8.23 19.99
C GLY A 153 7.80 -7.00 19.81
N THR A 154 8.31 -5.86 19.34
CA THR A 154 7.48 -4.66 19.04
C THR A 154 7.94 -3.93 17.77
N LEU A 155 6.98 -3.36 17.04
CA LEU A 155 7.24 -2.61 15.82
C LEU A 155 6.35 -1.38 15.73
N SER A 156 6.76 -0.45 14.88
CA SER A 156 5.94 0.69 14.46
C SER A 156 5.52 0.51 13.01
N ILE A 157 4.24 0.75 12.74
CA ILE A 157 3.67 0.79 11.40
C ILE A 157 3.09 2.20 11.20
N SER A 158 3.52 2.88 10.14
CA SER A 158 2.96 4.15 9.68
C SER A 158 2.34 3.93 8.30
N THR A 159 1.14 4.44 8.08
CA THR A 159 0.39 4.38 6.80
C THR A 159 -0.20 5.76 6.51
N ASN A 160 0.63 6.65 5.99
CA ASN A 160 0.22 8.02 5.66
C ASN A 160 -0.37 8.06 4.26
N LEU A 161 -1.51 8.71 4.11
CA LEU A 161 -2.17 8.90 2.82
C LEU A 161 -2.19 10.40 2.47
N HIS A 162 -1.57 10.77 1.37
CA HIS A 162 -1.33 12.16 0.96
C HIS A 162 -2.13 12.56 -0.28
N GLY A 163 -2.35 13.87 -0.46
CA GLY A 163 -3.04 14.43 -1.62
C GLY A 163 -4.55 14.19 -1.58
N MET A 164 -5.16 14.13 -0.40
CA MET A 164 -6.57 13.75 -0.19
C MET A 164 -7.55 14.91 -0.27
N ASN A 165 -7.07 16.15 -0.23
CA ASN A 165 -7.94 17.31 -0.18
C ASN A 165 -8.88 17.36 -1.42
N ASN A 166 -10.18 17.55 -1.18
CA ASN A 166 -11.25 17.58 -2.18
C ASN A 166 -11.53 16.27 -2.94
N ARG A 167 -10.96 15.13 -2.52
CA ARG A 167 -11.37 13.82 -3.06
C ARG A 167 -12.70 13.38 -2.50
N ALA A 168 -13.51 12.73 -3.34
CA ALA A 168 -14.72 12.02 -2.94
C ALA A 168 -14.48 10.51 -2.81
N LEU A 169 -15.12 9.86 -1.84
CA LEU A 169 -15.20 8.39 -1.85
C LEU A 169 -16.06 7.90 -3.00
N THR A 170 -15.72 6.73 -3.56
CA THR A 170 -16.53 6.03 -4.55
C THR A 170 -16.43 4.52 -4.38
N PHE A 171 -17.34 3.81 -5.04
CA PHE A 171 -17.25 2.38 -5.31
C PHE A 171 -17.17 2.16 -6.82
N PHE A 172 -16.37 1.20 -7.27
CA PHE A 172 -16.42 0.73 -8.67
C PHE A 172 -17.31 -0.50 -8.85
N GLU A 173 -17.65 -1.19 -7.77
CA GLU A 173 -18.55 -2.35 -7.81
C GLU A 173 -19.95 -1.94 -8.29
N ILE A 174 -20.44 -2.58 -9.35
CA ILE A 174 -21.78 -2.34 -9.89
C ILE A 174 -22.82 -2.69 -8.81
N GLY A 175 -23.78 -1.78 -8.59
CA GLY A 175 -24.83 -1.95 -7.58
C GLY A 175 -24.45 -1.43 -6.19
N ARG A 176 -23.20 -1.01 -5.98
CA ARG A 176 -22.78 -0.33 -4.75
C ARG A 176 -22.58 1.15 -5.03
N SER A 177 -23.36 1.99 -4.35
CA SER A 177 -23.26 3.45 -4.50
C SER A 177 -23.32 4.14 -3.14
N LEU A 178 -22.70 5.30 -3.06
CA LEU A 178 -22.78 6.18 -1.89
C LEU A 178 -23.98 7.11 -2.06
N VAL A 179 -24.82 7.22 -1.02
CA VAL A 179 -26.05 8.03 -1.04
C VAL A 179 -25.76 9.54 -1.18
N ARG A 180 -24.53 9.97 -0.83
CA ARG A 180 -24.10 11.37 -0.89
C ARG A 180 -22.59 11.45 -1.15
N GLY A 181 -22.11 12.63 -1.53
CA GLY A 181 -20.68 12.91 -1.65
C GLY A 181 -20.00 12.92 -0.28
N TYR A 182 -19.11 11.95 -0.06
CA TYR A 182 -18.23 11.89 1.11
C TYR A 182 -16.87 12.44 0.72
N ILE A 183 -16.58 13.68 1.11
CA ILE A 183 -15.43 14.44 0.63
C ILE A 183 -14.43 14.66 1.76
N CYS A 184 -13.14 14.44 1.50
CA CYS A 184 -12.07 14.79 2.42
C CYS A 184 -11.66 16.26 2.27
N ARG A 185 -11.38 16.92 3.40
CA ARG A 185 -11.00 18.36 3.45
C ARG A 185 -9.62 18.61 4.04
N ILE A 186 -8.88 17.53 4.31
CA ILE A 186 -7.49 17.57 4.74
C ILE A 186 -6.65 16.92 3.66
N ASP A 187 -5.41 17.39 3.51
CA ASP A 187 -4.53 16.88 2.46
C ASP A 187 -3.86 15.56 2.84
N GLU A 188 -3.57 15.38 4.13
CA GLU A 188 -2.88 14.22 4.66
C GLU A 188 -3.71 13.54 5.75
N ILE A 189 -3.74 12.20 5.70
CA ILE A 189 -4.35 11.34 6.71
C ILE A 189 -3.21 10.52 7.33
N PRO A 190 -2.56 11.02 8.40
CA PRO A 190 -1.49 10.29 9.05
C PRO A 190 -2.06 9.19 9.94
N ARG A 191 -1.51 7.98 9.84
CA ARG A 191 -1.82 6.85 10.71
C ARG A 191 -0.52 6.26 11.20
N LYS A 192 -0.38 6.11 12.51
CA LYS A 192 0.80 5.52 13.14
C LYS A 192 0.37 4.69 14.33
N GLN A 193 0.91 3.50 14.42
CA GLN A 193 0.71 2.60 15.55
C GLN A 193 2.05 2.03 16.02
N GLU A 194 2.14 1.80 17.33
CA GLU A 194 3.14 0.93 17.94
C GLU A 194 2.41 -0.30 18.42
N ILE A 195 2.88 -1.48 18.00
CA ILE A 195 2.17 -2.74 18.18
C ILE A 195 3.14 -3.84 18.58
N SER A 196 2.70 -4.77 19.43
CA SER A 196 3.47 -5.98 19.71
C SER A 196 3.38 -6.96 18.55
N VAL A 197 4.45 -7.73 18.32
CA VAL A 197 4.45 -8.79 17.31
C VAL A 197 3.29 -9.76 17.55
N GLU A 198 3.05 -10.15 18.80
CA GLU A 198 1.95 -11.04 19.18
C GLU A 198 0.59 -10.49 18.74
N THR A 199 0.28 -9.24 19.08
CA THR A 199 -0.99 -8.61 18.70
C THR A 199 -1.12 -8.49 17.18
N LEU A 200 -0.05 -8.16 16.46
CA LEU A 200 -0.09 -8.10 15.00
C LEU A 200 -0.37 -9.47 14.38
N LEU A 201 0.27 -10.54 14.88
CA LEU A 201 0.07 -11.89 14.37
C LEU A 201 -1.38 -12.35 14.54
N ASP A 202 -1.98 -12.08 15.71
CA ASP A 202 -3.35 -12.44 16.06
C ASP A 202 -4.39 -11.57 15.35
N LYS A 203 -4.21 -10.24 15.37
CA LYS A 203 -5.26 -9.27 15.03
C LYS A 203 -5.05 -8.46 13.74
N LYS A 204 -4.04 -8.76 12.92
CA LYS A 204 -3.73 -8.01 11.67
C LYS A 204 -4.95 -7.61 10.83
N ARG A 205 -5.93 -8.51 10.69
CA ARG A 205 -7.14 -8.28 9.87
C ARG A 205 -8.05 -7.23 10.49
N GLU A 206 -8.28 -7.36 11.79
CA GLU A 206 -9.08 -6.40 12.57
C GLU A 206 -8.42 -5.03 12.57
N ILE A 207 -7.10 -4.96 12.77
CA ILE A 207 -6.35 -3.71 12.76
C ILE A 207 -6.43 -3.04 11.39
N ALA A 208 -6.21 -3.78 10.29
CA ALA A 208 -6.33 -3.24 8.94
C ALA A 208 -7.73 -2.68 8.65
N LEU A 209 -8.77 -3.38 9.11
CA LEU A 209 -10.16 -2.96 8.96
C LEU A 209 -10.47 -1.69 9.76
N ASP A 210 -10.02 -1.64 11.02
CA ASP A 210 -10.23 -0.47 11.88
C ASP A 210 -9.49 0.76 11.37
N GLU A 211 -8.26 0.60 10.89
CA GLU A 211 -7.50 1.68 10.26
C GLU A 211 -8.14 2.16 8.95
N THR A 212 -8.67 1.23 8.14
CA THR A 212 -9.45 1.58 6.95
C THR A 212 -10.65 2.45 7.33
N ILE A 213 -11.42 2.04 8.34
CA ILE A 213 -12.59 2.80 8.82
C ILE A 213 -12.18 4.20 9.31
N GLU A 214 -11.05 4.31 10.01
CA GLU A 214 -10.52 5.61 10.45
C GLU A 214 -10.16 6.54 9.29
N ILE A 215 -9.60 5.99 8.20
CA ILE A 215 -9.36 6.74 6.96
C ILE A 215 -10.69 7.21 6.36
N LEU A 216 -11.68 6.32 6.21
CA LEU A 216 -12.99 6.65 5.63
C LEU A 216 -13.73 7.73 6.42
N LYS A 217 -13.57 7.77 7.76
CA LYS A 217 -14.12 8.84 8.60
C LYS A 217 -13.58 10.23 8.23
N ARG A 218 -12.35 10.35 7.71
CA ARG A 218 -11.77 11.64 7.26
C ARG A 218 -12.41 12.18 5.99
N PHE A 219 -13.22 11.36 5.29
CA PHE A 219 -14.09 11.77 4.20
C PHE A 219 -15.52 12.11 4.67
N ASN A 220 -15.71 12.27 5.99
CA ASN A 220 -17.01 12.47 6.64
C ASN A 220 -17.96 11.26 6.53
N TRP A 221 -17.45 10.07 6.21
CA TRP A 221 -18.27 8.85 6.17
C TRP A 221 -18.28 8.13 7.52
N MET A 222 -19.03 8.69 8.47
CA MET A 222 -19.11 8.17 9.85
C MET A 222 -19.88 6.85 9.99
N SER A 223 -20.64 6.47 8.97
CA SER A 223 -21.54 5.31 8.95
C SER A 223 -21.00 4.15 8.11
N ALA A 224 -19.70 4.07 7.88
CA ALA A 224 -19.08 2.95 7.19
C ALA A 224 -19.37 1.65 7.95
N SER A 225 -19.99 0.67 7.28
CA SER A 225 -20.37 -0.60 7.92
C SER A 225 -19.16 -1.52 8.09
N LYS A 226 -18.73 -1.73 9.34
CA LYS A 226 -17.62 -2.64 9.67
C LYS A 226 -17.88 -4.06 9.17
N GLU A 227 -19.12 -4.56 9.29
CA GLU A 227 -19.46 -5.92 8.87
C GLU A 227 -19.41 -6.11 7.36
N ILE A 228 -19.87 -5.12 6.57
CA ILE A 228 -19.79 -5.21 5.11
C ILE A 228 -18.32 -5.20 4.66
N LEU A 229 -17.53 -4.26 5.19
CA LEU A 229 -16.10 -4.18 4.86
C LEU A 229 -15.33 -5.41 5.33
N LYS A 230 -15.73 -6.03 6.45
CA LYS A 230 -15.15 -7.30 6.92
C LYS A 230 -15.41 -8.45 5.94
N GLU A 231 -16.61 -8.50 5.36
CA GLU A 231 -16.93 -9.48 4.32
C GLU A 231 -16.13 -9.23 3.04
N ASP A 232 -15.97 -7.97 2.62
CA ASP A 232 -15.12 -7.62 1.47
C ASP A 232 -13.65 -8.00 1.70
N GLN A 233 -13.14 -7.76 2.91
CA GLN A 233 -11.80 -8.18 3.32
C GLN A 233 -11.65 -9.71 3.29
N ARG A 234 -12.68 -10.45 3.71
CA ARG A 234 -12.68 -11.91 3.67
C ARG A 234 -12.62 -12.43 2.23
N LYS A 235 -13.43 -11.86 1.32
CA LYS A 235 -13.41 -12.21 -0.11
C LYS A 235 -12.03 -12.01 -0.73
N LEU A 236 -11.34 -10.91 -0.40
CA LEU A 236 -9.97 -10.67 -0.84
C LEU A 236 -9.04 -11.83 -0.44
N ILE A 237 -9.03 -12.17 0.84
CA ILE A 237 -8.11 -13.17 1.41
C ILE A 237 -8.37 -14.58 0.83
N GLU A 238 -9.63 -14.87 0.52
CA GLU A 238 -10.05 -16.15 -0.08
C GLU A 238 -9.93 -16.17 -1.61
N GLY A 239 -9.56 -15.04 -2.26
CA GLY A 239 -9.46 -14.94 -3.71
C GLY A 239 -10.82 -14.96 -4.44
N ARG A 240 -11.87 -14.42 -3.83
CA ARG A 240 -13.26 -14.41 -4.34
C ARG A 240 -13.80 -13.00 -4.62
N PHE A 241 -12.95 -12.07 -5.03
CA PHE A 241 -13.27 -10.66 -5.24
C PHE A 241 -13.29 -10.28 -6.73
#